data_AF-A0A4U5PH58-F1
#
_entry.id   AF-A0A4U5PH58-F1
#
_cell.length_a   1.000
_cell.length_b   1.000
_cell.length_c   1.000
_cell.angle_alpha   90.00
_cell.angle_beta   90.00
_cell.angle_gamma   90.00
#
_symmetry.space_group_name_H-M   'P 1'
#
loop_
_entity.id
_entity.type
_entity.pdbx_description
1 polymer ?
#
loop_
_entity_poly.entity_id
_entity_poly.type
_entity_poly.pdbx_seq_one_letter_code
_entity_poly.pdbx_strand_id
1 'polypeptide(L)'
;MNSLPFLFVDSVAHSLSTNSITEFSFLPSHLWNSVGQTHCHKRADYDTDLHIEDTGMKQRFLKARTFTEVSLEAMKVKNYRYTRILTFIMCIRSARDPKITAKDLPFSNIFVHTLKIVNLYSSDKNLAVKNSKVIWQKAVPHLIISMNCPTEIIIHHLFHNENLRIFEFSYATYDFIYNLVTSYGQGKLQKWNYFGRDLEEVCELGFEETEESIYQLYETRYINGTERTLSFRFSTEHV
;
A
#
# COMPACT_ATOMS: atom_id res chain seq x y z
N MET A 1 8.69 30.95 -9.93
CA MET A 1 7.68 29.89 -10.14
C MET A 1 6.33 30.37 -9.58
N ASN A 2 5.69 31.38 -10.18
CA ASN A 2 4.63 32.15 -9.51
C ASN A 2 3.19 31.69 -9.83
N SER A 3 3.01 30.54 -10.49
CA SER A 3 1.69 30.09 -10.92
C SER A 3 1.56 28.57 -10.97
N LEU A 4 1.99 27.88 -9.92
CA LEU A 4 1.46 26.53 -9.71
C LEU A 4 -0.01 26.65 -9.28
N PRO A 5 -0.95 25.96 -9.94
CA PRO A 5 -2.34 25.97 -9.51
C PRO A 5 -2.45 25.48 -8.07
N PHE A 6 -3.32 26.12 -7.27
CA PHE A 6 -3.60 25.69 -5.90
C PHE A 6 -3.92 24.19 -5.83
N LEU A 7 -4.68 23.67 -6.81
CA LEU A 7 -5.05 22.26 -6.88
C LEU A 7 -3.85 21.32 -7.03
N PHE A 8 -2.80 21.73 -7.75
CA PHE A 8 -1.59 20.94 -7.87
C PHE A 8 -0.87 20.88 -6.52
N VAL A 9 -0.66 22.03 -5.88
CA VAL A 9 -0.01 22.14 -4.57
C VAL A 9 -0.78 21.37 -3.51
N ASP A 10 -2.11 21.48 -3.49
CA ASP A 10 -3.00 20.74 -2.59
C ASP A 10 -2.93 19.22 -2.81
N SER A 11 -2.83 18.76 -4.07
CA SER A 11 -2.69 17.35 -4.41
C SER A 11 -1.33 16.77 -4.01
N VAL A 12 -0.25 17.52 -4.24
CA VAL A 12 1.09 17.17 -3.76
C VAL A 12 1.07 17.11 -2.24
N ALA A 13 0.51 18.12 -1.58
CA ALA A 13 0.40 18.16 -0.14
C ALA A 13 -0.35 16.92 0.39
N HIS A 14 -1.51 16.59 -0.20
CA HIS A 14 -2.29 15.40 0.14
C HIS A 14 -1.51 14.08 0.00
N SER A 15 -0.47 14.06 -0.83
CA SER A 15 0.36 12.88 -1.09
C SER A 15 1.49 12.67 -0.10
N LEU A 16 1.92 13.72 0.58
CA LEU A 16 3.08 13.68 1.48
C LEU A 16 2.76 13.13 2.86
N SER A 17 3.80 12.69 3.56
CA SER A 17 3.71 12.30 4.97
C SER A 17 3.23 13.48 5.83
N THR A 18 2.66 13.18 7.00
CA THR A 18 2.21 14.22 7.94
C THR A 18 3.38 15.01 8.53
N ASN A 19 4.57 14.41 8.61
CA ASN A 19 5.78 15.11 9.06
C ASN A 19 6.24 16.14 8.01
N SER A 20 6.32 15.74 6.73
CA SER A 20 6.72 16.63 5.64
C SER A 20 5.74 17.80 5.43
N ILE A 21 4.44 17.58 5.69
CA ILE A 21 3.43 18.65 5.57
C ILE A 21 3.60 19.73 6.62
N THR A 22 4.02 19.34 7.83
CA THR A 22 4.31 20.29 8.90
C THR A 22 5.41 21.24 8.45
N GLU A 23 6.46 20.75 7.79
CA GLU A 23 7.55 21.59 7.25
C GLU A 23 7.05 22.60 6.21
N PHE A 24 6.10 22.21 5.35
CA PHE A 24 5.54 23.09 4.32
C PHE A 24 4.79 24.29 4.90
N SER A 25 4.22 24.15 6.09
CA SER A 25 3.56 25.24 6.81
C SER A 25 4.51 26.35 7.28
N PHE A 26 5.83 26.16 7.13
CA PHE A 26 6.87 27.15 7.44
C PHE A 26 7.59 27.67 6.20
N LEU A 27 7.23 27.21 4.99
CA LEU A 27 7.86 27.70 3.77
C LEU A 27 7.51 29.19 3.54
N PRO A 28 8.45 30.02 3.03
CA PRO A 28 8.18 31.42 2.72
C PRO A 28 7.14 31.64 1.62
N SER A 29 6.85 30.62 0.82
CA SER A 29 5.83 30.70 -0.24
C SER A 29 4.43 30.70 0.37
N HIS A 30 3.70 31.80 0.23
CA HIS A 30 2.32 31.94 0.75
C HIS A 30 1.41 30.78 0.33
N LEU A 31 1.53 30.28 -0.91
CA LEU A 31 0.72 29.17 -1.40
C LEU A 31 1.03 27.85 -0.67
N TRP A 32 2.31 27.46 -0.60
CA TRP A 32 2.73 26.24 0.11
C TRP A 32 2.46 26.35 1.61
N ASN A 33 2.67 27.52 2.20
CA ASN A 33 2.38 27.82 3.58
C ASN A 33 0.90 27.60 3.90
N SER A 34 0.01 28.25 3.14
CA SER A 34 -1.44 28.16 3.31
C SER A 34 -1.97 26.73 3.11
N VAL A 35 -1.49 26.02 2.08
CA VAL A 35 -1.85 24.62 1.84
C VAL A 35 -1.33 23.73 2.98
N GLY A 36 -0.08 23.90 3.39
CA GLY A 36 0.53 23.16 4.51
C GLY A 36 -0.28 23.32 5.80
N GLN A 37 -0.58 24.56 6.20
CA GLN A 37 -1.42 24.84 7.36
C GLN A 37 -2.82 24.22 7.24
N THR A 38 -3.43 24.29 6.05
CA THR A 38 -4.75 23.69 5.81
C THR A 38 -4.70 22.17 6.00
N HIS A 39 -3.69 21.49 5.48
CA HIS A 39 -3.54 20.04 5.71
C HIS A 39 -3.21 19.74 7.17
N CYS A 40 -2.36 20.50 7.86
CA CYS A 40 -2.11 20.32 9.29
C CYS A 40 -3.40 20.38 10.13
N HIS A 41 -4.32 21.27 9.79
CA HIS A 41 -5.56 21.46 10.53
C HIS A 41 -6.69 20.50 10.12
N LYS A 42 -6.84 20.23 8.82
CA LYS A 42 -8.01 19.50 8.27
C LYS A 42 -7.74 18.05 7.95
N ARG A 43 -6.47 17.62 7.83
CA ARG A 43 -6.13 16.24 7.47
C ARG A 43 -6.63 15.27 8.52
N ALA A 44 -7.20 14.17 8.04
CA ALA A 44 -7.59 13.05 8.87
C ALA A 44 -7.02 11.77 8.25
N ASP A 45 -6.05 11.19 8.95
CA ASP A 45 -5.40 9.95 8.56
C ASP A 45 -6.04 8.78 9.33
N TYR A 46 -6.36 7.71 8.62
CA TYR A 46 -6.95 6.50 9.19
C TYR A 46 -6.22 5.25 8.71
N ASP A 47 -6.29 4.21 9.50
CA ASP A 47 -5.99 2.84 9.10
C ASP A 47 -7.30 2.05 9.03
N THR A 48 -7.35 1.05 8.16
CA THR A 48 -8.54 0.23 8.02
C THR A 48 -8.19 -1.23 7.85
N ASP A 49 -8.98 -2.06 8.52
CA ASP A 49 -8.86 -3.51 8.46
C ASP A 49 -10.14 -4.07 7.85
N LEU A 50 -9.98 -4.87 6.81
CA LEU A 50 -11.05 -5.61 6.17
C LEU A 50 -10.83 -7.10 6.40
N HIS A 51 -11.70 -7.69 7.22
CA HIS A 51 -11.70 -9.12 7.48
C HIS A 51 -12.87 -9.76 6.73
N ILE A 52 -12.55 -10.64 5.80
CA ILE A 52 -13.51 -11.46 5.07
C ILE A 52 -13.48 -12.87 5.67
N GLU A 53 -14.57 -13.29 6.29
CA GLU A 53 -14.74 -14.58 6.95
C GLU A 53 -15.92 -15.36 6.33
N ASP A 54 -16.05 -16.65 6.64
CA ASP A 54 -17.17 -17.47 6.14
C ASP A 54 -18.55 -16.94 6.60
N THR A 55 -18.60 -16.28 7.76
CA THR A 55 -19.83 -15.71 8.33
C THR A 55 -20.16 -14.32 7.78
N GLY A 56 -19.30 -13.76 6.93
CA GLY A 56 -19.46 -12.43 6.37
C GLY A 56 -18.22 -11.57 6.54
N MET A 57 -18.43 -10.25 6.57
CA MET A 57 -17.36 -9.28 6.55
C MET A 57 -17.36 -8.44 7.81
N LYS A 58 -16.19 -8.26 8.41
CA LYS A 58 -15.95 -7.31 9.50
C LYS A 58 -15.00 -6.24 9.01
N GLN A 59 -15.28 -5.02 9.42
CA GLN A 59 -14.45 -3.88 9.07
C GLN A 59 -14.26 -2.97 10.26
N ARG A 60 -13.05 -2.41 10.35
CA ARG A 60 -12.68 -1.44 11.37
C ARG A 60 -12.00 -0.25 10.72
N PHE A 61 -12.23 0.92 11.30
CA PHE A 61 -11.52 2.15 10.97
C PHE A 61 -10.89 2.68 12.22
N LEU A 62 -9.59 2.91 12.16
CA LEU A 62 -8.81 3.37 13.29
C LEU A 62 -8.24 4.74 12.91
N LYS A 63 -8.31 5.73 13.80
CA LYS A 63 -7.53 6.96 13.59
C LYS A 63 -6.05 6.61 13.69
N ALA A 64 -5.29 6.99 12.66
CA ALA A 64 -3.85 6.78 12.64
C ALA A 64 -3.20 7.36 13.92
N ARG A 65 -2.11 6.73 14.38
CA ARG A 65 -1.35 7.05 15.61
C ARG A 65 -2.06 6.74 16.93
N THR A 66 -3.37 6.96 17.03
CA THR A 66 -4.12 6.72 18.27
C THR A 66 -4.77 5.35 18.34
N PHE A 67 -4.93 4.69 17.18
CA PHE A 67 -5.65 3.43 17.03
C PHE A 67 -7.07 3.44 17.61
N THR A 68 -7.66 4.63 17.74
CA THR A 68 -9.03 4.79 18.24
C THR A 68 -10.02 4.46 17.13
N GLU A 69 -10.93 3.54 17.43
CA GLU A 69 -11.94 3.10 16.46
C GLU A 69 -12.96 4.21 16.17
N VAL A 70 -13.32 4.37 14.90
CA VAL A 70 -14.32 5.34 14.43
C VAL A 70 -15.34 4.65 13.56
N SER A 71 -16.60 5.10 13.64
CA SER A 71 -17.63 4.64 12.71
C SER A 71 -17.40 5.22 11.32
N LEU A 72 -17.90 4.51 10.31
CA LEU A 72 -17.95 5.04 8.95
C LEU A 72 -18.68 6.37 8.90
N GLU A 73 -19.82 6.48 9.57
CA GLU A 73 -20.68 7.67 9.60
C GLU A 73 -19.91 8.88 10.11
N ALA A 74 -19.08 8.69 11.15
CA ALA A 74 -18.20 9.74 11.67
C ALA A 74 -17.11 10.14 10.65
N MET A 75 -16.64 9.21 9.82
CA MET A 75 -15.76 9.53 8.69
C MET A 75 -16.51 10.28 7.59
N LYS A 76 -17.78 9.92 7.30
CA LYS A 76 -18.57 10.51 6.22
C LYS A 76 -18.90 11.99 6.44
N VAL A 77 -19.07 12.39 7.70
CA VAL A 77 -19.34 13.78 8.08
C VAL A 77 -18.12 14.68 7.85
N LYS A 78 -16.92 14.10 7.69
CA LYS A 78 -15.70 14.86 7.43
C LYS A 78 -15.48 15.14 5.95
N ASN A 79 -14.71 16.19 5.67
CA ASN A 79 -14.32 16.55 4.31
C ASN A 79 -13.36 15.49 3.73
N TYR A 80 -13.86 14.64 2.83
CA TYR A 80 -13.07 13.58 2.20
C TYR A 80 -11.83 14.09 1.46
N ARG A 81 -11.82 15.35 1.01
CA ARG A 81 -10.67 15.95 0.33
C ARG A 81 -9.38 15.88 1.15
N TYR A 82 -9.48 15.89 2.47
CA TYR A 82 -8.34 15.82 3.39
C TYR A 82 -8.26 14.48 4.14
N THR A 83 -9.10 13.51 3.78
CA THR A 83 -9.14 12.19 4.42
C THR A 83 -8.25 11.21 3.66
N ARG A 84 -7.45 10.44 4.39
CA ARG A 84 -6.53 9.45 3.82
C ARG A 84 -6.63 8.13 4.57
N ILE A 85 -6.39 7.06 3.84
CA ILE A 85 -6.12 5.74 4.41
C ILE A 85 -4.62 5.52 4.30
N LEU A 86 -3.93 5.55 5.43
CA LEU A 86 -2.49 5.28 5.47
C LEU A 86 -2.27 3.80 5.20
N THR A 87 -2.93 2.93 5.96
CA THR A 87 -2.82 1.48 5.75
C THR A 87 -4.19 0.86 5.55
N PHE A 88 -4.31 0.08 4.47
CA PHE A 88 -5.46 -0.78 4.21
C PHE A 88 -5.01 -2.23 4.37
N ILE A 89 -5.43 -2.87 5.45
CA ILE A 89 -5.15 -4.28 5.73
C ILE A 89 -6.31 -5.11 5.20
N MET A 90 -6.02 -6.06 4.34
CA MET A 90 -6.99 -7.03 3.83
C MET A 90 -6.63 -8.42 4.32
N CYS A 91 -7.50 -8.99 5.14
CA CYS A 91 -7.42 -10.36 5.61
C CYS A 91 -8.61 -11.18 5.10
N ILE A 92 -8.34 -12.31 4.47
CA ILE A 92 -9.35 -13.20 3.88
C ILE A 92 -9.22 -14.58 4.52
N ARG A 93 -9.98 -14.80 5.58
CA ARG A 93 -10.01 -16.02 6.41
C ARG A 93 -11.29 -16.82 6.17
N SER A 94 -11.57 -17.18 4.93
CA SER A 94 -12.78 -17.93 4.54
C SER A 94 -12.39 -19.30 4.00
N ALA A 95 -12.81 -20.42 4.60
CA ALA A 95 -12.50 -21.74 4.04
C ALA A 95 -13.26 -22.00 2.73
N ARG A 96 -14.31 -21.22 2.45
CA ARG A 96 -15.15 -21.29 1.26
C ARG A 96 -14.96 -20.05 0.40
N ASP A 97 -15.35 -20.11 -0.88
CA ASP A 97 -15.48 -18.90 -1.70
C ASP A 97 -16.63 -18.06 -1.14
N PRO A 98 -16.35 -16.95 -0.43
CA PRO A 98 -17.41 -16.17 0.17
C PRO A 98 -18.15 -15.47 -0.97
N LYS A 99 -19.47 -15.62 -1.00
CA LYS A 99 -20.36 -14.95 -1.97
C LYS A 99 -20.49 -13.44 -1.72
N ILE A 100 -19.43 -12.80 -1.27
CA ILE A 100 -19.34 -11.35 -1.13
C ILE A 100 -19.18 -10.79 -2.53
N THR A 101 -20.04 -9.86 -2.91
CA THR A 101 -19.95 -9.10 -4.15
C THR A 101 -19.47 -7.69 -3.86
N ALA A 102 -19.09 -6.93 -4.90
CA ALA A 102 -18.74 -5.52 -4.74
C ALA A 102 -19.85 -4.67 -4.08
N LYS A 103 -21.12 -5.11 -4.16
CA LYS A 103 -22.27 -4.46 -3.52
C LYS A 103 -22.31 -4.66 -2.01
N ASP A 104 -21.72 -5.75 -1.53
CA ASP A 104 -21.65 -6.11 -0.11
C ASP A 104 -20.50 -5.39 0.60
N LEU A 105 -19.70 -4.63 -0.15
CA LEU A 105 -18.71 -3.69 0.38
C LEU A 105 -19.42 -2.34 0.56
N PRO A 106 -19.84 -1.93 1.78
CA PRO A 106 -20.60 -0.68 2.02
C PRO A 106 -19.85 0.60 1.59
N PHE A 107 -18.61 0.44 1.14
CA PHE A 107 -17.61 1.46 0.90
C PHE A 107 -17.07 1.44 -0.52
N SER A 108 -17.54 0.52 -1.39
CA SER A 108 -16.98 0.35 -2.73
C SER A 108 -16.87 1.71 -3.43
N ASN A 109 -17.87 2.58 -3.32
CA ASN A 109 -17.79 3.86 -4.03
C ASN A 109 -16.84 4.88 -3.37
N ILE A 110 -16.86 5.04 -2.04
CA ILE A 110 -16.06 6.07 -1.35
C ILE A 110 -14.58 5.67 -1.31
N PHE A 111 -14.25 4.43 -0.99
CA PHE A 111 -12.87 4.00 -0.87
C PHE A 111 -12.21 3.77 -2.23
N VAL A 112 -12.93 3.14 -3.17
CA VAL A 112 -12.37 2.86 -4.49
C VAL A 112 -12.15 4.16 -5.26
N HIS A 113 -13.08 5.11 -5.18
CA HIS A 113 -13.00 6.31 -6.03
C HIS A 113 -12.56 7.59 -5.31
N THR A 114 -12.80 7.74 -4.01
CA THR A 114 -12.58 9.02 -3.31
C THR A 114 -11.32 9.03 -2.45
N LEU A 115 -11.10 7.98 -1.66
CA LEU A 115 -10.01 7.98 -0.69
C LEU A 115 -8.68 7.55 -1.30
N LYS A 116 -7.61 8.21 -0.89
CA LYS A 116 -6.23 7.81 -1.19
C LYS A 116 -5.82 6.70 -0.21
N ILE A 117 -5.34 5.57 -0.74
CA ILE A 117 -4.69 4.50 0.02
C ILE A 117 -3.18 4.64 -0.20
N VAL A 118 -2.41 4.70 0.88
CA VAL A 118 -0.95 4.80 0.82
C VAL A 118 -0.31 3.42 0.82
N ASN A 119 -0.70 2.56 1.76
CA ASN A 119 -0.21 1.21 1.91
C ASN A 119 -1.37 0.22 1.75
N LEU A 120 -1.17 -0.86 0.99
CA LEU A 120 -2.05 -2.01 0.96
C LEU A 120 -1.31 -3.21 1.53
N TYR A 121 -1.90 -3.87 2.53
CA TYR A 121 -1.37 -5.09 3.14
C TYR A 121 -2.26 -6.28 2.80
N SER A 122 -1.68 -7.38 2.31
CA SER A 122 -2.40 -8.61 1.97
C SER A 122 -1.61 -9.85 2.37
N SER A 123 -2.20 -10.70 3.21
CA SER A 123 -1.49 -11.84 3.83
C SER A 123 -2.14 -13.21 3.70
N ASP A 124 -3.25 -13.37 2.98
CA ASP A 124 -4.04 -14.62 2.99
C ASP A 124 -4.20 -15.25 1.60
N LYS A 125 -4.05 -16.59 1.51
CA LYS A 125 -4.02 -17.38 0.25
C LYS A 125 -5.31 -17.44 -0.55
N ASN A 126 -6.37 -16.76 -0.11
CA ASN A 126 -7.72 -17.19 -0.46
C ASN A 126 -8.26 -16.69 -1.81
N LEU A 127 -9.13 -17.51 -2.41
CA LEU A 127 -9.72 -17.34 -3.76
C LEU A 127 -10.71 -16.17 -3.89
N ALA A 128 -11.18 -15.60 -2.77
CA ALA A 128 -12.14 -14.50 -2.75
C ALA A 128 -11.63 -13.20 -3.39
N VAL A 129 -10.35 -13.14 -3.75
CA VAL A 129 -9.68 -12.04 -4.46
C VAL A 129 -10.46 -11.60 -5.69
N LYS A 130 -11.07 -12.54 -6.44
CA LYS A 130 -11.84 -12.16 -7.65
C LYS A 130 -12.99 -11.20 -7.32
N ASN A 131 -13.62 -11.38 -6.16
CA ASN A 131 -14.77 -10.59 -5.75
C ASN A 131 -14.40 -9.23 -5.15
N SER A 132 -13.17 -9.09 -4.62
CA SER A 132 -12.64 -7.85 -4.05
C SER A 132 -11.72 -7.07 -5.01
N LYS A 133 -11.77 -7.37 -6.31
CA LYS A 133 -10.95 -6.74 -7.37
C LYS A 133 -10.88 -5.22 -7.29
N VAL A 134 -12.01 -4.58 -7.00
CA VAL A 134 -12.11 -3.12 -6.88
C VAL A 134 -11.24 -2.53 -5.76
N ILE A 135 -10.96 -3.31 -4.71
CA ILE A 135 -10.15 -2.88 -3.57
C ILE A 135 -8.67 -3.08 -3.88
N TRP A 136 -8.26 -4.33 -4.13
CA TRP A 136 -6.84 -4.63 -4.26
C TRP A 136 -6.25 -4.11 -5.57
N GLN A 137 -7.02 -3.87 -6.63
CA GLN A 137 -6.45 -3.26 -7.84
C GLN A 137 -6.13 -1.78 -7.71
N LYS A 138 -6.44 -1.15 -6.58
CA LYS A 138 -6.19 0.27 -6.40
C LYS A 138 -4.70 0.56 -6.50
N ALA A 139 -4.37 1.60 -7.26
CA ALA A 139 -3.00 2.01 -7.46
C ALA A 139 -2.44 2.60 -6.16
N VAL A 140 -1.55 1.85 -5.50
CA VAL A 140 -0.88 2.25 -4.26
C VAL A 140 0.62 2.42 -4.48
N PRO A 141 1.26 3.38 -3.79
CA PRO A 141 2.71 3.53 -3.83
C PRO A 141 3.46 2.46 -3.04
N HIS A 142 2.83 1.86 -2.03
CA HIS A 142 3.43 0.85 -1.18
C HIS A 142 2.49 -0.35 -1.07
N LEU A 143 3.01 -1.53 -1.40
CA LEU A 143 2.35 -2.80 -1.17
C LEU A 143 3.18 -3.63 -0.18
N ILE A 144 2.53 -4.12 0.86
CA ILE A 144 3.10 -5.07 1.81
C ILE A 144 2.39 -6.41 1.59
N ILE A 145 3.14 -7.49 1.41
CA ILE A 145 2.58 -8.82 1.19
C ILE A 145 3.20 -9.85 2.11
N SER A 146 2.51 -10.96 2.33
CA SER A 146 3.15 -12.17 2.86
C SER A 146 3.36 -13.22 1.78
N MET A 147 4.07 -14.30 2.10
CA MET A 147 4.22 -15.48 1.22
C MET A 147 2.87 -16.12 0.83
N ASN A 148 1.82 -15.80 1.58
CA ASN A 148 0.47 -16.28 1.35
C ASN A 148 -0.34 -15.33 0.47
N CYS A 149 0.22 -14.21 0.02
CA CYS A 149 -0.51 -13.27 -0.80
C CYS A 149 -0.95 -13.91 -2.14
N PRO A 150 -2.20 -13.70 -2.57
CA PRO A 150 -2.70 -14.24 -3.82
C PRO A 150 -1.91 -13.75 -5.04
N THR A 151 -1.60 -14.67 -5.95
CA THR A 151 -0.73 -14.38 -7.10
C THR A 151 -1.30 -13.29 -8.01
N GLU A 152 -2.62 -13.17 -8.13
CA GLU A 152 -3.27 -12.12 -8.92
C GLU A 152 -3.00 -10.71 -8.38
N ILE A 153 -2.94 -10.54 -7.06
CA ILE A 153 -2.57 -9.28 -6.42
C ILE A 153 -1.11 -8.98 -6.72
N ILE A 154 -0.22 -9.95 -6.52
CA ILE A 154 1.21 -9.82 -6.81
C ILE A 154 1.44 -9.40 -8.28
N ILE A 155 0.85 -10.11 -9.24
CA ILE A 155 0.97 -9.82 -10.68
C ILE A 155 0.49 -8.40 -10.98
N HIS A 156 -0.69 -8.03 -10.48
CA HIS A 156 -1.25 -6.71 -10.73
C HIS A 156 -0.33 -5.59 -10.21
N HIS A 157 0.14 -5.69 -8.98
CA HIS A 157 0.96 -4.62 -8.41
C HIS A 157 2.36 -4.56 -9.03
N LEU A 158 3.01 -5.70 -9.26
CA LEU A 158 4.34 -5.72 -9.87
C LEU A 158 4.31 -5.21 -11.31
N PHE A 159 3.33 -5.64 -12.11
CA PHE A 159 3.37 -5.43 -13.56
C PHE A 159 2.39 -4.37 -14.10
N HIS A 160 1.34 -4.02 -13.35
CA HIS A 160 0.29 -3.10 -13.83
C HIS A 160 0.11 -1.85 -12.96
N ASN A 161 0.50 -1.86 -11.69
CA ASN A 161 0.40 -0.68 -10.83
C ASN A 161 1.60 0.27 -11.04
N GLU A 162 1.45 1.24 -11.94
CA GLU A 162 2.46 2.25 -12.25
C GLU A 162 2.85 3.14 -11.05
N ASN A 163 2.00 3.25 -10.03
CA ASN A 163 2.26 4.06 -8.85
C ASN A 163 3.12 3.36 -7.82
N LEU A 164 3.28 2.03 -7.91
CA LEU A 164 4.04 1.26 -6.93
C LEU A 164 5.52 1.67 -6.94
N ARG A 165 6.05 1.95 -5.75
CA ARG A 165 7.43 2.36 -5.47
C ARG A 165 8.11 1.46 -4.45
N ILE A 166 7.34 0.90 -3.51
CA ILE A 166 7.84 -0.02 -2.49
C ILE A 166 7.01 -1.30 -2.53
N PHE A 167 7.71 -2.43 -2.58
CA PHE A 167 7.16 -3.77 -2.49
C PHE A 167 7.81 -4.48 -1.31
N GLU A 168 7.07 -4.55 -0.21
CA GLU A 168 7.57 -5.03 1.07
C GLU A 168 7.05 -6.44 1.37
N PHE A 169 7.92 -7.27 1.93
CA PHE A 169 7.62 -8.63 2.31
C PHE A 169 7.52 -8.76 3.83
N SER A 170 6.45 -9.38 4.29
CA SER A 170 6.22 -9.82 5.66
C SER A 170 6.29 -11.34 5.70
N TYR A 171 7.00 -11.91 6.68
CA TYR A 171 7.10 -13.37 6.85
C TYR A 171 7.51 -14.11 5.55
N ALA A 172 8.52 -13.60 4.86
CA ALA A 172 8.98 -14.16 3.59
C ALA A 172 10.20 -15.07 3.75
N THR A 173 10.37 -15.97 2.78
CA THR A 173 11.55 -16.82 2.66
C THR A 173 12.46 -16.28 1.56
N TYR A 174 13.74 -16.67 1.58
CA TYR A 174 14.69 -16.37 0.51
C TYR A 174 14.10 -16.68 -0.87
N ASP A 175 13.57 -17.90 -1.04
CA ASP A 175 13.01 -18.35 -2.31
C ASP A 175 11.88 -17.44 -2.80
N PHE A 176 11.01 -17.01 -1.89
CA PHE A 176 9.89 -16.14 -2.25
C PHE A 176 10.37 -14.78 -2.76
N ILE A 177 11.33 -14.17 -2.05
CA ILE A 177 11.93 -12.88 -2.40
C ILE A 177 12.67 -13.00 -3.74
N TYR A 178 13.56 -14.00 -3.87
CA TYR A 178 14.33 -14.26 -5.08
C TYR A 178 13.45 -14.34 -6.33
N ASN A 179 12.42 -15.19 -6.27
CA ASN A 179 11.55 -15.41 -7.42
C ASN A 179 10.78 -14.13 -7.79
N LEU A 180 10.38 -13.30 -6.83
CA LEU A 180 9.66 -12.05 -7.12
C LEU A 180 10.56 -10.94 -7.65
N VAL A 181 11.75 -10.77 -7.09
CA VAL A 181 12.76 -9.83 -7.60
C VAL A 181 13.12 -10.21 -9.05
N THR A 182 13.44 -11.49 -9.28
CA THR A 182 13.76 -12.00 -10.61
C THR A 182 12.59 -11.84 -11.58
N SER A 183 11.36 -12.10 -11.12
CA SER A 183 10.14 -11.89 -11.92
C SER A 183 9.97 -10.45 -12.34
N TYR A 184 10.24 -9.50 -11.44
CA TYR A 184 10.15 -8.08 -11.74
C TYR A 184 11.23 -7.64 -12.75
N GLY A 185 12.50 -8.01 -12.52
CA GLY A 185 13.61 -7.69 -13.42
C GLY A 185 13.39 -8.23 -14.84
N GLN A 186 12.89 -9.47 -14.96
CA GLN A 186 12.56 -10.07 -16.26
C GLN A 186 11.22 -9.59 -16.85
N GLY A 187 10.44 -8.84 -16.10
CA GLY A 187 9.13 -8.31 -16.50
C GLY A 187 8.04 -9.35 -16.70
N LYS A 188 8.22 -10.57 -16.19
CA LYS A 188 7.22 -11.66 -16.24
C LYS A 188 7.35 -12.54 -15.00
N LEU A 189 6.23 -13.08 -14.52
CA LEU A 189 6.23 -13.99 -13.38
C LEU A 189 7.01 -15.27 -13.73
N GLN A 190 8.02 -15.59 -12.92
CA GLN A 190 8.82 -16.79 -13.04
C GLN A 190 8.14 -17.98 -12.37
N LYS A 191 8.54 -19.19 -12.77
CA LYS A 191 8.20 -20.40 -12.04
C LYS A 191 8.91 -20.38 -10.69
N TRP A 192 8.18 -20.69 -9.62
CA TRP A 192 8.74 -20.81 -8.29
C TRP A 192 9.78 -21.92 -8.22
N ASN A 193 11.01 -21.52 -7.94
CA ASN A 193 12.12 -22.44 -7.63
C ASN A 193 12.36 -22.44 -6.12
N TYR A 194 12.66 -23.63 -5.58
CA TYR A 194 13.05 -23.82 -4.19
C TYR A 194 14.56 -24.06 -4.14
N PHE A 195 15.28 -23.22 -3.42
CA PHE A 195 16.73 -23.32 -3.25
C PHE A 195 17.11 -23.84 -1.86
N GLY A 196 16.19 -23.76 -0.88
CA GLY A 196 16.44 -24.21 0.49
C GLY A 196 17.50 -23.37 1.21
N ARG A 197 17.58 -22.09 0.86
CA ARG A 197 18.54 -21.13 1.41
C ARG A 197 17.94 -20.36 2.58
N ASP A 198 18.81 -19.94 3.49
CA ASP A 198 18.44 -19.11 4.64
C ASP A 198 18.14 -17.67 4.19
N LEU A 199 17.30 -16.98 4.96
CA LEU A 199 16.85 -15.64 4.60
C LEU A 199 17.99 -14.63 4.63
N GLU A 200 18.96 -14.80 5.52
CA GLU A 200 20.14 -13.97 5.67
C GLU A 200 21.02 -13.95 4.41
N GLU A 201 20.90 -14.98 3.55
CA GLU A 201 21.66 -15.08 2.31
C GLU A 201 21.12 -14.16 1.19
N VAL A 202 20.06 -13.37 1.43
CA VAL A 202 19.54 -12.40 0.44
C VAL A 202 20.55 -11.33 0.05
N CYS A 203 21.58 -11.08 0.86
CA CYS A 203 22.64 -10.12 0.55
C CYS A 203 23.36 -10.49 -0.75
N GLU A 204 23.41 -11.78 -1.10
CA GLU A 204 23.94 -12.26 -2.38
C GLU A 204 23.08 -11.86 -3.58
N LEU A 205 21.82 -11.51 -3.36
CA LEU A 205 20.92 -10.94 -4.37
C LEU A 205 21.09 -9.42 -4.51
N GLY A 206 22.04 -8.83 -3.77
CA GLY A 206 22.28 -7.39 -3.74
C GLY A 206 21.40 -6.63 -2.76
N PHE A 207 20.70 -7.32 -1.83
CA PHE A 207 20.05 -6.62 -0.73
C PHE A 207 21.11 -6.02 0.20
N GLU A 208 20.90 -4.77 0.57
CA GLU A 208 21.69 -4.07 1.56
C GLU A 208 20.89 -4.00 2.86
N GLU A 209 21.53 -4.32 3.98
CA GLU A 209 20.96 -4.09 5.30
C GLU A 209 21.00 -2.59 5.60
N THR A 210 19.86 -2.04 5.98
CA THR A 210 19.66 -0.64 6.37
C THR A 210 19.46 -0.55 7.88
N GLU A 211 19.02 0.59 8.39
CA GLU A 211 18.72 0.74 9.81
C GLU A 211 17.61 -0.23 10.25
N GLU A 212 17.64 -0.67 11.51
CA GLU A 212 16.57 -1.47 12.14
C GLU A 212 16.33 -2.87 11.52
N SER A 213 17.40 -3.55 11.08
CA SER A 213 17.32 -4.94 10.56
C SER A 213 16.44 -5.05 9.30
N ILE A 214 16.31 -3.96 8.54
CA ILE A 214 15.55 -3.90 7.29
C ILE A 214 16.50 -4.12 6.11
N TYR A 215 16.23 -5.13 5.29
CA TYR A 215 16.96 -5.39 4.05
C TYR A 215 16.25 -4.72 2.87
N GLN A 216 17.02 -4.06 2.00
CA GLN A 216 16.49 -3.34 0.86
C GLN A 216 17.28 -3.59 -0.43
N LEU A 217 16.57 -3.79 -1.54
CA LEU A 217 17.13 -3.86 -2.89
C LEU A 217 16.34 -2.91 -3.82
N TYR A 218 17.04 -2.20 -4.69
CA TYR A 218 16.42 -1.43 -5.76
C TYR A 218 16.60 -2.16 -7.09
N GLU A 219 15.50 -2.44 -7.76
CA GLU A 219 15.52 -3.06 -9.08
C GLU A 219 14.89 -2.11 -10.09
N THR A 220 15.58 -1.88 -11.21
CA THR A 220 15.16 -0.95 -12.26
C THR A 220 14.85 -1.69 -13.54
N ARG A 221 13.71 -1.35 -14.14
CA ARG A 221 13.26 -1.90 -15.43
C ARG A 221 12.76 -0.81 -16.35
N TYR A 222 12.96 -0.99 -17.66
CA TYR A 222 12.36 -0.14 -18.69
C TYR A 222 11.03 -0.74 -19.17
N ILE A 223 9.95 0.04 -19.10
CA ILE A 223 8.60 -0.34 -19.54
C ILE A 223 8.15 0.70 -20.55
N ASN A 224 7.98 0.29 -21.82
CA ASN A 224 7.57 1.20 -22.90
C ASN A 224 8.44 2.48 -22.98
N GLY A 225 9.75 2.33 -22.79
CA GLY A 225 10.70 3.44 -22.81
C GLY A 225 10.74 4.30 -21.53
N THR A 226 9.93 4.00 -20.52
CA THR A 226 9.95 4.66 -19.21
C THR A 226 10.73 3.82 -18.22
N GLU A 227 11.72 4.42 -17.56
CA GLU A 227 12.45 3.79 -16.45
C GLU A 227 11.55 3.68 -15.21
N ARG A 228 11.51 2.50 -14.59
CA ARG A 228 10.75 2.23 -13.39
C ARG A 228 11.62 1.49 -12.38
N THR A 229 11.94 2.18 -11.29
CA THR A 229 12.64 1.60 -10.14
C THR A 229 11.63 1.19 -9.07
N LEU A 230 11.78 -0.03 -8.57
CA LEU A 230 11.01 -0.57 -7.46
C LEU A 230 11.94 -0.91 -6.31
N SER A 231 11.59 -0.49 -5.11
CA SER A 231 12.28 -0.92 -3.89
C SER A 231 11.63 -2.18 -3.34
N PHE A 232 12.40 -3.25 -3.24
CA PHE A 232 12.06 -4.46 -2.51
C PHE A 232 12.57 -4.34 -1.08
N ARG A 233 11.74 -4.68 -0.08
CA ARG A 233 12.07 -4.52 1.34
C ARG A 233 11.55 -5.67 2.17
N PHE A 234 12.25 -6.03 3.23
CA PHE A 234 11.70 -6.88 4.30
C PHE A 234 12.45 -6.64 5.60
N SER A 235 11.83 -6.98 6.73
CA SER A 235 12.48 -6.99 8.05
C SER A 235 12.64 -8.42 8.54
N THR A 236 13.76 -8.71 9.20
CA THR A 236 13.98 -9.97 9.92
C THR A 236 13.39 -9.94 11.32
N GLU A 237 13.06 -8.75 11.84
CA GLU A 237 12.37 -8.60 13.12
C GLU A 237 10.87 -8.82 12.93
N HIS A 238 10.30 -9.72 13.72
CA HIS A 238 8.86 -9.92 13.76
C HIS A 238 8.20 -8.72 14.43
N VAL A 239 7.71 -7.77 13.62
CA VAL A 239 6.82 -6.68 14.06
C VAL A 239 5.38 -7.16 14.18
#